data_AF-A0A350V699-F1
#
_entry.id   AF-A0A350V699-F1
#
_cell.length_a   1.000
_cell.length_b   1.000
_cell.length_c   1.000
_cell.angle_alpha   90.00
_cell.angle_beta   90.00
_cell.angle_gamma   90.00
#
_symmetry.space_group_name_H-M   'P 1'
#
loop_
_entity.id
_entity.type
_entity.pdbx_description
1 polymer ?
#
loop_
_entity_poly.entity_id
_entity_poly.type
_entity_poly.pdbx_seq_one_letter_code
_entity_poly.pdbx_strand_id
1 'polypeptide(L)'
;MKLKLDQLMLNQFGKILLMATLMLSCMYVHAQDTSYTIKVDTIKIQKTKTITIIKVRTVPKFILHFSGGLNTGALELTSHNGGFSRDNFLLGRSFGARNGFGFSLIGKLPLNKKGNFWLDIITGFDRFQSDIFAKNTEEGKVAYNSFNGGVGLEYNITPSHKVKYYFGANPLISVISGKAEITNPDNNRVDIKIKNSLRIGYQAFLGLEYAIEKNFGLNLGIKFTHANLLMKKSELPEFDETSVTPTTNVGLNDDASTDPIEFAGWKQFAYFNLNAGFSYFFGVKEMRYKVPGR
;
A
#
# COMPACT_ATOMS: atom_id res chain seq x y z
N MET A 1 -7.40 -19.57 -26.52
CA MET A 1 -8.05 -18.44 -25.81
C MET A 1 -7.18 -17.84 -24.70
N LYS A 2 -6.46 -18.66 -23.91
CA LYS A 2 -5.58 -18.29 -22.77
C LYS A 2 -4.47 -17.27 -23.10
N LEU A 3 -3.69 -17.49 -24.15
CA LEU A 3 -2.61 -16.60 -24.60
C LEU A 3 -3.05 -15.17 -24.96
N LYS A 4 -4.29 -15.00 -25.43
CA LYS A 4 -4.83 -13.67 -25.78
C LYS A 4 -5.17 -12.84 -24.55
N LEU A 5 -5.57 -13.48 -23.43
CA LEU A 5 -5.96 -12.76 -22.21
C LEU A 5 -4.72 -12.30 -21.42
N ASP A 6 -3.68 -13.13 -21.36
CA ASP A 6 -2.41 -12.79 -20.70
C ASP A 6 -1.68 -11.66 -21.46
N GLN A 7 -1.69 -11.69 -22.79
CA GLN A 7 -1.21 -10.57 -23.61
C GLN A 7 -2.05 -9.31 -23.41
N LEU A 8 -3.36 -9.43 -23.20
CA LEU A 8 -4.23 -8.28 -22.95
C LEU A 8 -3.92 -7.63 -21.60
N MET A 9 -3.76 -8.42 -20.54
CA MET A 9 -3.50 -7.94 -19.18
C MET A 9 -2.11 -7.33 -19.03
N LEU A 10 -1.08 -7.95 -19.64
CA LEU A 10 0.28 -7.40 -19.66
C LEU A 10 0.33 -6.07 -20.42
N ASN A 11 -0.42 -5.96 -21.51
CA ASN A 11 -0.50 -4.74 -22.32
C ASN A 11 -1.32 -3.64 -21.63
N GLN A 12 -2.37 -3.99 -20.87
CA GLN A 12 -3.11 -3.04 -20.01
C GLN A 12 -2.23 -2.51 -18.87
N PHE A 13 -1.49 -3.38 -18.17
CA PHE A 13 -0.59 -2.98 -17.09
C PHE A 13 0.57 -2.13 -17.62
N GLY A 14 1.14 -2.49 -18.77
CA GLY A 14 2.16 -1.68 -19.46
C GLY A 14 1.65 -0.30 -19.86
N LYS A 15 0.40 -0.19 -20.33
CA LYS A 15 -0.24 1.10 -20.65
C LYS A 15 -0.51 1.96 -19.41
N ILE A 16 -0.93 1.36 -18.30
CA ILE A 16 -1.14 2.07 -17.03
C ILE A 16 0.20 2.56 -16.47
N LEU A 17 1.24 1.73 -16.50
CA LEU A 17 2.59 2.11 -16.09
C LEU A 17 3.11 3.23 -16.98
N LEU A 18 2.98 3.11 -18.31
CA LEU A 18 3.38 4.13 -19.28
C LEU A 18 2.62 5.45 -19.06
N MET A 19 1.31 5.41 -18.82
CA MET A 19 0.52 6.59 -18.46
C MET A 19 0.96 7.21 -17.14
N ALA A 20 1.26 6.40 -16.12
CA ALA A 20 1.77 6.90 -14.85
C ALA A 20 3.13 7.59 -15.04
N THR A 21 4.03 6.99 -15.81
CA THR A 21 5.35 7.56 -16.14
C THR A 21 5.22 8.83 -16.98
N LEU A 22 4.28 8.88 -17.95
CA LEU A 22 3.97 10.07 -18.73
C LEU A 22 3.34 11.18 -17.88
N MET A 23 2.44 10.84 -16.95
CA MET A 23 1.88 11.82 -16.02
C MET A 23 2.97 12.36 -15.07
N LEU A 24 3.88 11.50 -14.60
CA LEU A 24 5.04 11.88 -13.79
C LEU A 24 6.00 12.80 -14.57
N SER A 25 6.26 12.52 -15.84
CA SER A 25 7.13 13.36 -16.69
C SER A 25 6.46 14.69 -17.09
N CYS A 26 5.16 14.69 -17.38
CA CYS A 26 4.39 15.92 -17.59
C CYS A 26 4.33 16.80 -16.33
N MET A 27 4.26 16.20 -15.14
CA MET A 27 4.34 16.93 -13.87
C MET A 27 5.73 17.53 -13.61
N TYR A 28 6.80 16.89 -14.10
CA TYR A 28 8.16 17.42 -14.00
C TYR A 28 8.34 18.70 -14.84
N VAL A 29 7.65 18.79 -15.98
CA VAL A 29 7.73 19.96 -16.90
C VAL A 29 6.88 21.15 -16.43
N HIS A 30 5.93 20.96 -15.51
CA HIS A 30 5.06 22.03 -14.97
C HIS A 30 5.31 22.41 -13.51
N ALA A 31 6.38 21.91 -12.89
CA ALA A 31 6.73 22.26 -11.51
C ALA A 31 7.32 23.69 -11.34
N GLN A 32 7.44 24.48 -12.42
CA GLN A 32 8.01 25.81 -12.39
C GLN A 32 6.95 26.91 -12.58
N ASP A 33 7.06 27.92 -11.71
CA ASP A 33 6.39 29.22 -11.72
C ASP A 33 4.88 29.27 -11.48
N THR A 34 4.53 29.33 -10.18
CA THR A 34 3.27 29.98 -9.75
C THR A 34 3.43 31.49 -9.76
N SER A 35 3.73 32.07 -10.93
CA SER A 35 3.72 33.52 -11.14
C SER A 35 2.27 33.99 -11.37
N TYR A 36 1.84 35.00 -10.63
CA TYR A 36 0.52 35.62 -10.80
C TYR A 36 0.71 37.04 -11.33
N THR A 37 0.10 37.37 -12.47
CA THR A 37 0.10 38.73 -13.02
C THR A 37 -1.06 39.52 -12.43
N ILE A 38 -0.78 40.55 -11.64
CA ILE A 38 -1.79 41.51 -11.18
C ILE A 38 -1.82 42.67 -12.18
N LYS A 39 -2.96 42.88 -12.85
CA LYS A 39 -3.22 44.08 -13.66
C LYS A 39 -3.79 45.16 -12.73
N VAL A 40 -3.10 46.29 -12.63
CA VAL A 40 -3.59 47.47 -11.89
C VAL A 40 -4.02 48.50 -12.92
N ASP A 41 -5.32 48.77 -12.98
CA ASP A 41 -5.87 49.80 -13.87
C ASP A 41 -5.77 51.17 -13.19
N THR A 42 -4.80 51.98 -13.62
CA THR A 42 -4.77 53.41 -13.35
C THR A 42 -5.08 54.17 -14.63
N ILE A 43 -6.09 55.03 -14.56
CA ILE A 43 -6.49 55.94 -15.63
C ILE A 43 -5.36 56.95 -15.85
N LYS A 44 -4.59 56.71 -16.92
CA LYS A 44 -3.54 57.53 -17.60
C LYS A 44 -2.23 56.74 -17.72
N ILE A 45 -2.03 56.19 -18.93
CA ILE A 45 -0.85 55.47 -19.43
C ILE A 45 -0.61 54.13 -18.71
N GLN A 46 -1.25 53.06 -19.20
CA GLN A 46 -1.05 51.68 -18.74
C GLN A 46 0.39 51.19 -19.04
N LYS A 47 1.33 51.45 -18.12
CA LYS A 47 2.54 50.62 -18.03
C LYS A 47 2.18 49.36 -17.23
N THR A 48 1.87 48.28 -17.94
CA THR A 48 1.69 46.95 -17.34
C THR A 48 3.01 46.53 -16.68
N LYS A 49 3.09 46.63 -15.35
CA LYS A 49 4.25 46.15 -14.60
C LYS A 49 3.98 44.72 -14.14
N THR A 50 4.57 43.75 -14.81
CA THR A 50 4.54 42.35 -14.38
C THR A 50 5.33 42.23 -13.08
N ILE A 51 4.65 41.87 -11.99
CA ILE A 51 5.30 41.55 -10.71
C ILE A 51 5.25 40.04 -10.53
N THR A 52 6.40 39.38 -10.60
CA THR A 52 6.51 37.95 -10.30
C THR A 52 6.63 37.76 -8.79
N ILE A 53 5.69 37.02 -8.20
CA ILE A 53 5.72 36.64 -6.79
C ILE A 53 6.04 35.15 -6.69
N ILE A 54 7.12 34.79 -6.00
CA ILE A 54 7.46 33.40 -5.68
C ILE A 54 6.92 33.07 -4.29
N LYS A 55 6.16 31.98 -4.20
CA LYS A 55 5.71 31.42 -2.92
C LYS A 55 6.66 30.31 -2.49
N VAL A 56 7.33 30.50 -1.35
CA VAL A 56 8.17 29.48 -0.72
C VAL A 56 7.49 29.00 0.55
N ARG A 57 7.39 27.68 0.72
CA ARG A 57 6.78 27.06 1.91
C ARG A 57 7.88 26.53 2.82
N THR A 58 7.70 26.67 4.12
CA THR A 58 8.56 25.99 5.10
C THR A 58 8.23 24.51 5.18
N VAL A 59 9.19 23.70 5.61
CA VAL A 59 8.99 22.29 5.92
C VAL A 59 7.86 22.16 6.96
N PRO A 60 6.87 21.26 6.77
CA PRO A 60 5.87 20.97 7.79
C PRO A 60 6.51 20.44 9.07
N LYS A 61 5.94 20.77 10.23
CA LYS A 61 6.40 20.22 11.53
C LYS A 61 5.87 18.82 11.80
N PHE A 62 4.74 18.48 11.19
CA PHE A 62 4.10 17.17 11.26
C PHE A 62 3.24 16.99 10.02
N ILE A 63 3.15 15.76 9.52
CA ILE A 63 2.25 15.42 8.42
C ILE A 63 1.41 14.23 8.85
N LEU A 64 0.11 14.28 8.56
CA LEU A 64 -0.80 13.15 8.72
C LEU A 64 -1.29 12.68 7.35
N HIS A 65 -1.01 11.43 6.98
CA HIS A 65 -1.50 10.82 5.75
C HIS A 65 -2.60 9.83 6.06
N PHE A 66 -3.67 9.91 5.28
CA PHE A 66 -4.67 8.87 5.19
C PHE A 66 -4.71 8.37 3.75
N SER A 67 -4.56 7.07 3.55
CA SER A 67 -4.50 6.46 2.21
C SER A 67 -5.33 5.19 2.14
N GLY A 68 -5.98 4.97 1.00
CA GLY A 68 -6.59 3.70 0.63
C GLY A 68 -5.91 3.15 -0.61
N GLY A 69 -5.94 1.83 -0.81
CA GLY A 69 -5.27 1.22 -1.95
C GLY A 69 -5.71 -0.19 -2.28
N LEU A 70 -5.20 -0.67 -3.42
CA LEU A 70 -5.37 -2.04 -3.89
C LEU A 70 -4.12 -2.85 -3.58
N ASN A 71 -4.34 -4.04 -3.04
CA ASN A 71 -3.29 -5.02 -2.75
C ASN A 71 -3.25 -6.10 -3.83
N THR A 72 -2.04 -6.48 -4.23
CA THR A 72 -1.79 -7.68 -5.03
C THR A 72 -0.78 -8.54 -4.28
N GLY A 73 -1.16 -9.79 -4.03
CA GLY A 73 -0.31 -10.79 -3.40
C GLY A 73 0.95 -11.04 -4.24
N ALA A 74 2.03 -11.31 -3.55
CA ALA A 74 3.31 -11.71 -4.09
C ALA A 74 3.81 -12.96 -3.35
N LEU A 75 4.75 -13.68 -3.95
CA LEU A 75 5.31 -14.91 -3.37
C LEU A 75 4.19 -15.91 -3.02
N GLU A 76 4.28 -16.60 -1.88
CA GLU A 76 3.31 -17.60 -1.46
C GLU A 76 1.98 -17.00 -0.95
N LEU A 77 1.82 -15.68 -0.91
CA LEU A 77 0.50 -15.10 -0.66
C LEU A 77 -0.47 -15.45 -1.81
N THR A 78 0.00 -15.28 -3.05
CA THR A 78 -0.79 -15.54 -4.26
C THR A 78 -0.76 -17.01 -4.68
N SER A 79 -1.85 -17.48 -5.27
CA SER A 79 -1.85 -18.75 -6.00
C SER A 79 -1.23 -18.56 -7.39
N HIS A 80 -0.43 -19.53 -7.81
CA HIS A 80 0.10 -19.55 -9.17
C HIS A 80 -1.03 -19.96 -10.13
N ASN A 81 -1.30 -19.13 -11.16
CA ASN A 81 -2.15 -19.45 -12.32
C ASN A 81 -3.70 -19.53 -12.16
N GLY A 82 -4.33 -18.62 -11.41
CA GLY A 82 -5.69 -18.17 -11.78
C GLY A 82 -6.88 -18.57 -10.90
N GLY A 83 -6.68 -18.93 -9.64
CA GLY A 83 -7.78 -19.20 -8.69
C GLY A 83 -7.28 -19.75 -7.36
N PHE A 84 -8.16 -19.88 -6.37
CA PHE A 84 -7.83 -20.66 -5.16
C PHE A 84 -7.53 -22.11 -5.57
N SER A 85 -6.47 -22.69 -5.02
CA SER A 85 -6.11 -24.08 -5.26
C SER A 85 -6.09 -24.82 -3.93
N ARG A 86 -7.00 -25.78 -3.78
CA ARG A 86 -7.17 -26.56 -2.56
C ARG A 86 -5.89 -27.31 -2.23
N ASP A 87 -5.32 -28.04 -3.18
CA ASP A 87 -4.14 -28.86 -2.93
C ASP A 87 -2.93 -28.01 -2.51
N ASN A 88 -2.73 -26.84 -3.13
CA ASN A 88 -1.66 -25.93 -2.72
C ASN A 88 -1.89 -25.32 -1.33
N PHE A 89 -3.15 -25.11 -0.94
CA PHE A 89 -3.50 -24.62 0.39
C PHE A 89 -3.32 -25.70 1.46
N LEU A 90 -3.87 -26.91 1.24
CA LEU A 90 -3.76 -28.06 2.15
C LEU A 90 -2.31 -28.48 2.39
N LEU A 91 -1.49 -28.48 1.33
CA LEU A 91 -0.07 -28.85 1.39
C LEU A 91 0.83 -27.69 1.86
N GLY A 92 0.26 -26.56 2.28
CA GLY A 92 1.03 -25.41 2.79
C GLY A 92 1.96 -24.75 1.77
N ARG A 93 1.69 -24.90 0.47
CA ARG A 93 2.50 -24.30 -0.62
C ARG A 93 2.15 -22.84 -0.88
N SER A 94 0.92 -22.43 -0.58
CA SER A 94 0.51 -21.01 -0.65
C SER A 94 -0.62 -20.69 0.32
N PHE A 95 -0.78 -19.41 0.66
CA PHE A 95 -1.95 -18.90 1.37
C PHE A 95 -3.19 -18.81 0.47
N GLY A 96 -3.04 -18.82 -0.85
CA GLY A 96 -4.14 -18.86 -1.81
C GLY A 96 -4.89 -17.53 -1.99
N ALA A 97 -4.43 -16.45 -1.38
CA ALA A 97 -5.07 -15.13 -1.44
C ALA A 97 -4.39 -14.23 -2.47
N ARG A 98 -5.16 -13.66 -3.41
CA ARG A 98 -4.56 -13.02 -4.58
C ARG A 98 -4.58 -11.51 -4.52
N ASN A 99 -5.75 -10.92 -4.27
CA ASN A 99 -5.92 -9.49 -4.33
C ASN A 99 -6.58 -8.99 -3.05
N GLY A 100 -6.57 -7.69 -2.86
CA GLY A 100 -7.12 -7.10 -1.68
C GLY A 100 -7.29 -5.60 -1.79
N PHE A 101 -7.72 -5.01 -0.69
CA PHE A 101 -7.71 -3.58 -0.47
C PHE A 101 -7.20 -3.29 0.93
N GLY A 102 -6.73 -2.07 1.14
CA GLY A 102 -6.23 -1.67 2.44
C GLY A 102 -6.33 -0.18 2.68
N PHE A 103 -6.23 0.17 3.96
CA PHE A 103 -6.24 1.54 4.44
C PHE A 103 -5.06 1.74 5.39
N SER A 104 -4.41 2.89 5.33
CA SER A 104 -3.31 3.23 6.21
C SER A 104 -3.38 4.66 6.70
N LEU A 105 -3.00 4.85 7.96
CA LEU A 105 -2.74 6.14 8.58
C LEU A 105 -1.24 6.25 8.87
N ILE A 106 -0.61 7.34 8.43
CA ILE A 106 0.83 7.57 8.64
C ILE A 106 1.02 8.95 9.25
N GLY A 107 1.60 9.01 10.45
CA GLY A 107 2.12 10.24 11.03
C GLY A 107 3.59 10.41 10.69
N LYS A 108 3.99 11.58 10.22
CA LYS A 108 5.38 11.87 9.84
C LYS A 108 5.95 13.03 10.65
N LEU A 109 7.13 12.85 11.22
CA LEU A 109 7.86 13.88 11.97
C LEU A 109 9.22 14.17 11.31
N PRO A 110 9.55 15.43 11.00
CA PRO A 110 10.82 15.75 10.38
C PRO A 110 11.96 15.58 11.39
N LEU A 111 12.99 14.85 11.02
CA LEU A 111 14.18 14.61 11.84
C LEU A 111 15.26 15.69 11.64
N ASN A 112 15.15 16.50 10.60
CA ASN A 112 16.09 17.57 10.32
C ASN A 112 15.41 18.86 9.83
N LYS A 113 16.09 20.00 10.01
CA LYS A 113 15.57 21.32 9.61
C LYS A 113 15.30 21.45 8.10
N LYS A 114 16.05 20.71 7.28
CA LYS A 114 15.88 20.70 5.82
C LYS A 114 14.65 19.86 5.39
N GLY A 115 14.11 19.02 6.26
CA GLY A 115 12.97 18.16 5.97
C GLY A 115 13.28 17.02 5.02
N ASN A 116 14.53 16.60 4.87
CA ASN A 116 14.88 15.46 4.02
C ASN A 116 14.70 14.13 4.73
N PHE A 117 14.76 14.08 6.05
CA PHE A 117 14.59 12.85 6.82
C PHE A 117 13.36 12.96 7.69
N TRP A 118 12.54 11.91 7.69
CA TRP A 118 11.31 11.84 8.46
C TRP A 118 11.25 10.52 9.21
N LEU A 119 10.69 10.60 10.42
CA LEU A 119 10.24 9.46 11.20
C LEU A 119 8.78 9.20 10.84
N ASP A 120 8.49 7.99 10.41
CA ASP A 120 7.16 7.55 10.07
C ASP A 120 6.60 6.67 11.19
N ILE A 121 5.38 6.97 11.64
CA ILE A 121 4.59 6.14 12.55
C ILE A 121 3.39 5.65 11.73
N ILE A 122 3.33 4.35 11.49
CA ILE A 122 2.36 3.75 10.59
C ILE A 122 1.38 2.85 11.34
N THR A 123 0.13 2.88 10.90
CA THR A 123 -0.86 1.85 11.20
C THR A 123 -1.74 1.61 9.98
N GLY A 124 -2.22 0.39 9.79
CA GLY A 124 -3.07 0.06 8.67
C GLY A 124 -3.82 -1.25 8.82
N PHE A 125 -4.76 -1.44 7.92
CA PHE A 125 -5.56 -2.63 7.77
C PHE A 125 -5.55 -3.05 6.31
N ASP A 126 -5.24 -4.30 6.04
CA ASP A 126 -5.25 -4.89 4.71
C ASP A 126 -6.14 -6.13 4.72
N ARG A 127 -7.03 -6.25 3.73
CA ARG A 127 -7.87 -7.42 3.50
C ARG A 127 -7.55 -8.06 2.17
N PHE A 128 -7.33 -9.36 2.17
CA PHE A 128 -7.04 -10.16 0.99
C PHE A 128 -8.10 -11.23 0.78
N GLN A 129 -8.40 -11.53 -0.48
CA GLN A 129 -9.29 -12.64 -0.86
C GLN A 129 -8.81 -13.28 -2.16
N SER A 130 -9.19 -14.55 -2.36
CA SER A 130 -8.91 -15.27 -3.60
C SER A 130 -9.77 -14.82 -4.78
N ASP A 131 -10.96 -14.25 -4.53
CA ASP A 131 -12.06 -14.17 -5.49
C ASP A 131 -12.53 -12.75 -5.87
N ILE A 132 -11.87 -11.69 -5.40
CA ILE A 132 -12.31 -10.29 -5.67
C ILE A 132 -12.42 -9.97 -7.17
N PHE A 133 -11.49 -10.47 -8.00
CA PHE A 133 -11.45 -10.20 -9.44
C PHE A 133 -11.50 -11.47 -10.31
N ALA A 134 -11.43 -12.66 -9.70
CA ALA A 134 -11.43 -13.94 -10.42
C ALA A 134 -12.52 -14.85 -9.83
N LYS A 135 -13.44 -15.33 -10.67
CA LYS A 135 -14.58 -16.15 -10.25
C LYS A 135 -14.26 -17.64 -10.06
N ASN A 136 -12.99 -18.04 -10.12
CA ASN A 136 -12.64 -19.45 -10.00
C ASN A 136 -12.59 -19.87 -8.52
N THR A 137 -13.76 -20.24 -7.99
CA THR A 137 -13.99 -20.66 -6.60
C THR A 137 -14.45 -22.12 -6.49
N GLU A 138 -14.28 -22.92 -7.55
CA GLU A 138 -14.75 -24.32 -7.59
C GLU A 138 -14.12 -25.16 -6.49
N GLU A 139 -12.85 -24.91 -6.18
CA GLU A 139 -12.10 -25.61 -5.12
C GLU A 139 -12.25 -24.96 -3.73
N GLY A 140 -12.90 -23.79 -3.66
CA GLY A 140 -13.05 -23.02 -2.42
C GLY A 140 -12.62 -21.56 -2.53
N LYS A 141 -12.49 -20.92 -1.37
CA LYS A 141 -12.07 -19.52 -1.23
C LYS A 141 -11.34 -19.29 0.09
N VAL A 142 -10.48 -18.28 0.11
CA VAL A 142 -9.75 -17.87 1.32
C VAL A 142 -9.74 -16.37 1.45
N ALA A 143 -9.80 -15.89 2.69
CA ALA A 143 -9.71 -14.49 3.02
C ALA A 143 -8.80 -14.27 4.24
N TYR A 144 -7.97 -13.23 4.17
CA TYR A 144 -7.11 -12.79 5.26
C TYR A 144 -7.36 -11.33 5.61
N ASN A 145 -7.17 -11.01 6.87
CA ASN A 145 -7.08 -9.65 7.38
C ASN A 145 -5.71 -9.49 8.05
N SER A 146 -5.01 -8.40 7.75
CA SER A 146 -3.74 -8.03 8.37
C SER A 146 -3.88 -6.66 9.01
N PHE A 147 -3.72 -6.59 10.32
CA PHE A 147 -3.56 -5.33 11.04
C PHE A 147 -2.08 -5.05 11.22
N ASN A 148 -1.63 -3.92 10.72
CA ASN A 148 -0.23 -3.60 10.58
C ASN A 148 0.12 -2.35 11.39
N GLY A 149 1.27 -2.35 12.05
CA GLY A 149 1.79 -1.20 12.80
C GLY A 149 3.30 -1.16 12.78
N GLY A 150 3.90 0.02 12.87
CA GLY A 150 5.35 0.14 12.76
C GLY A 150 5.86 1.57 12.91
N VAL A 151 7.19 1.68 13.05
CA VAL A 151 7.89 2.96 13.08
C VAL A 151 9.15 2.84 12.22
N GLY A 152 9.36 3.75 11.29
CA GLY A 152 10.56 3.72 10.45
C GLY A 152 10.92 5.07 9.85
N LEU A 153 11.60 5.04 8.71
CA LEU A 153 12.27 6.22 8.16
C LEU A 153 11.92 6.46 6.70
N GLU A 154 11.73 7.72 6.37
CA GLU A 154 11.50 8.22 5.03
C GLU A 154 12.55 9.27 4.66
N TYR A 155 13.05 9.18 3.43
CA TYR A 155 13.84 10.22 2.80
C TYR A 155 13.00 10.97 1.77
N ASN A 156 12.93 12.30 1.93
CA ASN A 156 12.26 13.22 1.03
C ASN A 156 13.27 13.97 0.16
N ILE A 157 13.13 13.83 -1.16
CA ILE A 157 14.03 14.40 -2.15
C ILE A 157 13.77 15.90 -2.32
N THR A 158 12.49 16.30 -2.30
CA THR A 158 12.05 17.67 -2.63
C THR A 158 11.15 18.29 -1.54
N PRO A 159 11.60 18.36 -0.27
CA PRO A 159 10.71 18.65 0.87
C PRO A 159 10.08 20.05 0.88
N SER A 160 10.77 21.03 0.28
CA SER A 160 10.29 22.42 0.17
C SER A 160 9.40 22.68 -1.05
N HIS A 161 9.24 21.68 -1.95
CA HIS A 161 8.50 21.85 -3.19
C HIS A 161 7.02 21.48 -3.02
N LYS A 162 6.19 21.93 -3.97
CA LYS A 162 4.76 21.56 -4.03
C LYS A 162 4.58 20.06 -4.30
N VAL A 163 5.45 19.51 -5.16
CA VAL A 163 5.55 18.08 -5.44
C VAL A 163 6.72 17.52 -4.64
N LYS A 164 6.42 16.62 -3.70
CA LYS A 164 7.43 15.97 -2.87
C LYS A 164 7.57 14.51 -3.28
N TYR A 165 8.77 14.11 -3.65
CA TYR A 165 9.08 12.72 -3.91
C TYR A 165 9.74 12.11 -2.67
N TYR A 166 9.32 10.92 -2.28
CA TYR A 166 9.84 10.27 -1.10
C TYR A 166 9.97 8.76 -1.29
N PHE A 167 10.90 8.17 -0.54
CA PHE A 167 11.05 6.73 -0.40
C PHE A 167 11.48 6.39 1.02
N GLY A 168 11.18 5.18 1.48
CA GLY A 168 11.49 4.79 2.84
C GLY A 168 11.26 3.31 3.12
N ALA A 169 11.54 2.92 4.36
CA ALA A 169 11.32 1.58 4.85
C ALA A 169 10.96 1.60 6.33
N ASN A 170 10.00 0.75 6.71
CA ASN A 170 9.51 0.63 8.08
C ASN A 170 9.55 -0.85 8.52
N PRO A 171 10.14 -1.19 9.68
CA PRO A 171 9.82 -2.45 10.35
C PRO A 171 8.33 -2.49 10.68
N LEU A 172 7.76 -3.69 10.63
CA LEU A 172 6.32 -3.92 10.72
C LEU A 172 6.04 -4.99 11.76
N ILE A 173 5.02 -4.75 12.58
CA ILE A 173 4.37 -5.76 13.41
C ILE A 173 2.98 -5.97 12.80
N SER A 174 2.65 -7.22 12.52
CA SER A 174 1.41 -7.60 11.83
C SER A 174 0.64 -8.63 12.66
N VAL A 175 -0.66 -8.41 12.82
CA VAL A 175 -1.59 -9.43 13.32
C VAL A 175 -2.41 -9.93 12.14
N ILE A 176 -2.13 -11.16 11.72
CA ILE A 176 -2.75 -11.78 10.55
C ILE A 176 -3.79 -12.78 11.04
N SER A 177 -4.98 -12.72 10.45
CA SER A 177 -6.10 -13.62 10.73
C SER A 177 -6.83 -13.95 9.44
N GLY A 178 -7.68 -14.96 9.44
CA GLY A 178 -8.39 -15.29 8.22
C GLY A 178 -9.41 -16.41 8.35
N LYS A 179 -9.92 -16.81 7.20
CA LYS A 179 -10.81 -17.95 7.04
C LYS A 179 -10.66 -18.53 5.64
N ALA A 180 -10.84 -19.84 5.53
CA ALA A 180 -10.94 -20.54 4.26
C ALA A 180 -12.22 -21.38 4.26
N GLU A 181 -12.80 -21.55 3.07
CA GLU A 181 -13.86 -22.51 2.79
C GLU A 181 -13.31 -23.41 1.69
N ILE A 182 -13.20 -24.70 1.95
CA ILE A 182 -12.71 -25.69 1.00
C ILE A 182 -13.90 -26.47 0.48
N THR A 183 -13.95 -26.68 -0.84
CA THR A 183 -14.90 -27.63 -1.45
C THR A 183 -14.18 -28.93 -1.74
N ASN A 184 -14.62 -30.01 -1.12
CA ASN A 184 -14.09 -31.35 -1.34
C ASN A 184 -14.61 -31.95 -2.66
N PRO A 185 -13.96 -33.00 -3.20
CA PRO A 185 -14.38 -33.65 -4.45
C PRO A 185 -15.80 -34.22 -4.43
N ASP A 186 -16.35 -34.48 -3.25
CA ASP A 186 -17.73 -34.90 -2.99
C ASP A 186 -18.72 -33.73 -2.86
N ASN A 187 -18.29 -32.51 -3.20
CA ASN A 187 -19.02 -31.24 -3.04
C ASN A 187 -19.34 -30.85 -1.58
N ASN A 188 -18.76 -31.51 -0.59
CA ASN A 188 -18.89 -31.09 0.80
C ASN A 188 -18.00 -29.87 1.07
N ARG A 189 -18.54 -28.91 1.82
CA ARG A 189 -17.82 -27.69 2.20
C ARG A 189 -17.28 -27.81 3.61
N VAL A 190 -16.02 -27.45 3.78
CA VAL A 190 -15.34 -27.44 5.08
C VAL A 190 -14.89 -26.02 5.38
N ASP A 191 -15.35 -25.48 6.50
CA ASP A 191 -14.97 -24.17 6.99
C ASP A 191 -13.74 -24.26 7.90
N ILE A 192 -12.75 -23.45 7.59
CA ILE A 192 -11.48 -23.36 8.31
C ILE A 192 -11.31 -21.95 8.84
N LYS A 193 -11.03 -21.84 10.13
CA LYS A 193 -10.76 -20.56 10.78
C LYS A 193 -9.27 -20.42 11.05
N ILE A 194 -8.68 -19.34 10.56
CA ILE A 194 -7.26 -19.06 10.73
C ILE A 194 -7.10 -18.12 11.92
N LYS A 195 -6.47 -18.62 12.98
CA LYS A 195 -6.24 -17.93 14.25
C LYS A 195 -5.37 -16.68 14.06
N ASN A 196 -5.59 -15.70 14.93
CA ASN A 196 -4.76 -14.50 14.99
C ASN A 196 -3.30 -14.88 15.24
N SER A 197 -2.43 -14.44 14.34
CA SER A 197 -1.01 -14.77 14.34
C SER A 197 -0.19 -13.48 14.30
N LEU A 198 0.62 -13.25 15.34
CA LEU A 198 1.54 -12.13 15.42
C LEU A 198 2.81 -12.43 14.61
N ARG A 199 3.20 -11.50 13.74
CA ARG A 199 4.37 -11.62 12.87
C ARG A 199 5.14 -10.30 12.80
N ILE A 200 6.44 -10.41 12.54
CA ILE A 200 7.31 -9.24 12.34
C ILE A 200 7.85 -9.28 10.91
N GLY A 201 7.90 -8.11 10.29
CA GLY A 201 8.26 -7.94 8.91
C GLY A 201 8.82 -6.56 8.60
N TYR A 202 8.79 -6.17 7.34
CA TYR A 202 9.07 -4.80 6.92
C TYR A 202 8.15 -4.39 5.77
N GLN A 203 8.04 -3.08 5.56
CA GLN A 203 7.58 -2.51 4.31
C GLN A 203 8.62 -1.57 3.72
N ALA A 204 8.76 -1.57 2.41
CA ALA A 204 9.50 -0.57 1.65
C ALA A 204 8.51 0.19 0.76
N PHE A 205 8.73 1.49 0.58
CA PHE A 205 7.76 2.32 -0.13
C PHE A 205 8.42 3.45 -0.90
N LEU A 206 7.72 3.87 -1.95
CA LEU A 206 8.00 5.06 -2.74
C LEU A 206 6.69 5.82 -2.98
N GLY A 207 6.77 7.14 -3.06
CA GLY A 207 5.57 7.93 -3.27
C GLY A 207 5.82 9.38 -3.62
N LEU A 208 4.70 10.06 -3.83
CA LEU A 208 4.58 11.45 -4.21
C LEU A 208 3.53 12.12 -3.32
N GLU A 209 3.85 13.30 -2.80
CA GLU A 209 2.88 14.21 -2.19
C GLU A 209 2.69 15.44 -3.10
N TYR A 210 1.43 15.79 -3.36
CA TYR A 210 1.07 17.03 -4.06
C TYR A 210 0.37 17.98 -3.11
N ALA A 211 1.07 19.03 -2.67
CA ALA A 211 0.53 20.01 -1.74
C ALA A 211 -0.38 21.03 -2.44
N ILE A 212 -1.67 20.75 -2.53
CA ILE A 212 -2.69 21.66 -3.10
C ILE A 212 -2.64 23.00 -2.37
N GLU A 213 -2.76 22.96 -1.04
CA GLU A 213 -2.76 24.11 -0.14
C GLU A 213 -1.63 24.04 0.89
N LYS A 214 -1.50 25.09 1.71
CA LYS A 214 -0.49 25.10 2.79
C LYS A 214 -0.65 23.94 3.79
N ASN A 215 -1.89 23.52 4.05
CA ASN A 215 -2.23 22.53 5.07
C ASN A 215 -2.79 21.23 4.48
N PHE A 216 -2.98 21.16 3.16
CA PHE A 216 -3.67 20.03 2.53
C PHE A 216 -3.01 19.63 1.22
N GLY A 217 -2.93 18.34 0.99
CA GLY A 217 -2.40 17.76 -0.23
C GLY A 217 -2.95 16.37 -0.51
N LEU A 218 -2.52 15.83 -1.64
CA LEU A 218 -2.77 14.44 -2.05
C LEU A 218 -1.49 13.64 -1.87
N ASN A 219 -1.63 12.35 -1.60
CA ASN A 219 -0.52 11.42 -1.69
C ASN A 219 -0.86 10.25 -2.63
N LEU A 220 0.18 9.75 -3.30
CA LEU A 220 0.13 8.58 -4.16
C LEU A 220 1.40 7.77 -3.89
N GLY A 221 1.30 6.45 -3.81
CA GLY A 221 2.48 5.64 -3.53
C GLY A 221 2.32 4.18 -3.90
N ILE A 222 3.48 3.52 -3.99
CA ILE A 222 3.62 2.08 -4.13
C ILE A 222 4.37 1.57 -2.90
N LYS A 223 3.87 0.50 -2.30
CA LYS A 223 4.48 -0.16 -1.15
C LYS A 223 4.69 -1.62 -1.49
N PHE A 224 5.83 -2.17 -1.09
CA PHE A 224 6.04 -3.61 -0.96
C PHE A 224 6.08 -3.96 0.52
N THR A 225 5.27 -4.93 0.93
CA THR A 225 5.18 -5.38 2.31
C THR A 225 5.55 -6.84 2.38
N HIS A 226 6.43 -7.19 3.31
CA HIS A 226 6.69 -8.56 3.71
C HIS A 226 6.33 -8.69 5.19
N ALA A 227 5.14 -9.22 5.49
CA ALA A 227 4.54 -9.13 6.83
C ALA A 227 5.04 -10.20 7.83
N ASN A 228 5.57 -11.32 7.35
CA ASN A 228 5.92 -12.49 8.19
C ASN A 228 7.36 -12.99 8.03
N LEU A 229 8.37 -12.13 8.21
CA LEU A 229 9.77 -12.58 8.19
C LEU A 229 10.14 -13.35 9.45
N LEU A 230 9.69 -12.89 10.60
CA LEU A 230 10.01 -13.48 11.90
C LEU A 230 8.75 -13.92 12.64
N MET A 231 8.95 -14.76 13.66
CA MET A 231 7.89 -15.38 14.46
C MET A 231 6.95 -16.28 13.65
N LYS A 232 7.45 -16.83 12.52
CA LYS A 232 6.76 -17.91 11.80
C LYS A 232 6.57 -19.10 12.72
N LYS A 233 5.44 -19.79 12.58
CA LYS A 233 5.07 -20.96 13.39
C LYS A 233 4.15 -21.88 12.61
N SER A 234 4.19 -23.16 12.96
CA SER A 234 3.26 -24.18 12.51
C SER A 234 2.69 -24.93 13.70
N GLU A 235 1.36 -25.00 13.76
CA GLU A 235 0.57 -25.58 14.84
C GLU A 235 -0.37 -26.64 14.26
N LEU A 236 -0.62 -27.70 15.03
CA LEU A 236 -1.58 -28.73 14.63
C LEU A 236 -2.99 -28.13 14.53
N PRO A 237 -3.78 -28.53 13.51
CA PRO A 237 -5.19 -28.16 13.45
C PRO A 237 -5.96 -28.64 14.68
N GLU A 238 -6.83 -27.77 15.20
CA GLU A 238 -7.74 -28.09 16.30
C GLU A 238 -9.17 -28.16 15.76
N PHE A 239 -9.82 -29.31 15.94
CA PHE A 239 -11.21 -29.49 15.54
C PHE A 239 -12.13 -28.98 16.65
N ASP A 240 -13.04 -28.06 16.31
CA ASP A 240 -14.06 -27.57 17.23
C ASP A 240 -15.38 -28.28 16.96
N GLU A 241 -15.69 -29.26 17.80
CA GLU A 241 -16.96 -30.02 17.76
C GLU A 241 -18.13 -29.24 18.38
N THR A 242 -17.87 -28.13 19.08
CA THR A 242 -18.88 -27.37 19.83
C THR A 242 -19.58 -26.30 19.01
N SER A 243 -19.07 -26.01 17.82
CA SER A 243 -19.65 -25.06 16.87
C SER A 243 -20.84 -25.68 16.11
N VAL A 244 -21.90 -24.88 15.89
CA VAL A 244 -23.14 -25.28 15.18
C VAL A 244 -22.86 -25.91 13.81
N THR A 245 -21.76 -25.53 13.18
CA THR A 245 -21.12 -26.21 12.04
C THR A 245 -19.72 -26.59 12.49
N PRO A 246 -19.25 -27.85 12.39
CA PRO A 246 -17.89 -28.20 12.80
C PRO A 246 -16.85 -27.37 12.04
N THR A 247 -15.93 -26.71 12.76
CA THR A 247 -14.87 -25.91 12.13
C THR A 247 -13.49 -26.40 12.54
N THR A 248 -12.55 -26.36 11.59
CA THR A 248 -11.15 -26.60 11.87
C THR A 248 -10.44 -25.28 12.14
N ASN A 249 -9.92 -25.11 13.36
CA ASN A 249 -9.11 -23.95 13.74
C ASN A 249 -7.64 -24.25 13.45
N VAL A 250 -6.99 -23.37 12.69
CA VAL A 250 -5.58 -23.53 12.30
C VAL A 250 -4.80 -22.26 12.61
N GLY A 251 -3.51 -22.40 12.93
CA GLY A 251 -2.59 -21.27 12.93
C GLY A 251 -2.39 -20.71 11.51
N LEU A 252 -1.63 -19.63 11.37
CA LEU A 252 -1.20 -19.16 10.03
C LEU A 252 -0.33 -20.22 9.31
N ASN A 253 0.34 -21.08 10.09
CA ASN A 253 1.08 -22.26 9.65
C ASN A 253 2.07 -21.94 8.53
N ASP A 254 2.93 -20.96 8.77
CA ASP A 254 3.81 -20.33 7.80
C ASP A 254 5.30 -20.70 7.96
N ASP A 255 5.59 -21.61 8.88
CA ASP A 255 6.90 -22.23 9.05
C ASP A 255 6.94 -23.65 8.48
N ALA A 256 8.12 -24.11 8.07
CA ALA A 256 8.30 -25.51 7.71
C ALA A 256 8.28 -26.38 8.97
N SER A 257 7.71 -27.58 8.87
CA SER A 257 7.74 -28.59 9.92
C SER A 257 8.40 -29.85 9.37
N THR A 258 9.15 -30.55 10.22
CA THR A 258 9.70 -31.89 9.90
C THR A 258 8.59 -32.93 9.83
N ASP A 259 7.56 -32.77 10.64
CA ASP A 259 6.36 -33.59 10.60
C ASP A 259 5.33 -32.99 9.64
N PRO A 260 4.56 -33.82 8.91
CA PRO A 260 3.53 -33.36 8.00
C PRO A 260 2.36 -32.76 8.79
N ILE A 261 2.43 -31.46 9.05
CA ILE A 261 1.33 -30.68 9.62
C ILE A 261 0.50 -30.13 8.47
N GLU A 262 -0.81 -30.37 8.49
CA GLU A 262 -1.73 -29.84 7.48
C GLU A 262 -1.65 -28.31 7.42
N PHE A 263 -1.77 -27.74 6.22
CA PHE A 263 -1.67 -26.31 5.93
C PHE A 263 -0.28 -25.68 6.19
N ALA A 264 0.66 -26.42 6.79
CA ALA A 264 1.98 -25.92 7.15
C ALA A 264 2.96 -25.97 5.98
N GLY A 265 3.75 -24.91 5.87
CA GLY A 265 4.82 -24.82 4.90
C GLY A 265 5.51 -23.47 4.98
N TRP A 266 6.70 -23.40 4.38
CA TRP A 266 7.46 -22.16 4.31
C TRP A 266 6.76 -21.16 3.39
N LYS A 267 5.90 -20.31 3.95
CA LYS A 267 5.09 -19.35 3.19
C LYS A 267 5.48 -17.92 3.55
N GLN A 268 5.54 -17.05 2.54
CA GLN A 268 5.76 -15.61 2.73
C GLN A 268 4.46 -14.85 2.47
N PHE A 269 4.02 -14.11 3.48
CA PHE A 269 2.90 -13.19 3.43
C PHE A 269 3.42 -11.85 2.91
N ALA A 270 3.59 -11.76 1.60
CA ALA A 270 4.13 -10.59 0.92
C ALA A 270 3.17 -10.05 -0.15
N TYR A 271 3.16 -8.73 -0.34
CA TYR A 271 2.26 -8.08 -1.30
C TYR A 271 2.76 -6.71 -1.74
N PHE A 272 2.31 -6.29 -2.92
CA PHE A 272 2.40 -4.91 -3.36
C PHE A 272 1.08 -4.18 -3.11
N ASN A 273 1.17 -2.91 -2.75
CA ASN A 273 0.03 -2.02 -2.54
C ASN A 273 0.22 -0.75 -3.39
N LEU A 274 -0.75 -0.45 -4.25
CA LEU A 274 -0.87 0.85 -4.91
C LEU A 274 -1.90 1.66 -4.12
N ASN A 275 -1.47 2.79 -3.55
CA ASN A 275 -2.32 3.64 -2.72
C ASN A 275 -2.42 5.07 -3.23
N ALA A 276 -3.56 5.68 -2.91
CA ALA A 276 -3.82 7.10 -3.06
C ALA A 276 -4.55 7.62 -1.81
N GLY A 277 -4.38 8.91 -1.52
CA GLY A 277 -4.90 9.48 -0.29
C GLY A 277 -4.72 10.97 -0.15
N PHE A 278 -4.93 11.44 1.07
CA PHE A 278 -4.83 12.84 1.45
C PHE A 278 -3.78 13.03 2.53
N SER A 279 -3.12 14.18 2.48
CA SER A 279 -2.07 14.59 3.42
C SER A 279 -2.48 15.90 4.07
N TYR A 280 -2.46 15.94 5.40
CA TYR A 280 -2.64 17.18 6.15
C TYR A 280 -1.30 17.64 6.72
N PHE A 281 -0.90 18.88 6.39
CA PHE A 281 0.39 19.45 6.79
C PHE A 281 0.20 20.42 7.96
N PHE A 282 0.91 20.19 9.06
CA PHE A 282 0.88 21.05 10.24
C PHE A 282 2.12 21.94 10.30
N GLY A 283 1.94 23.20 10.73
CA GLY A 283 3.05 24.12 11.00
C GLY A 283 3.74 24.70 9.76
N VAL A 284 3.11 24.64 8.59
CA VAL A 284 3.62 25.24 7.34
C VAL A 284 3.40 26.75 7.34
N LYS A 285 4.44 27.53 7.06
CA LYS A 285 4.38 28.98 6.81
C LYS A 285 4.61 29.24 5.31
N GLU A 286 3.81 30.14 4.73
CA GLU A 286 3.99 30.63 3.36
C GLU A 286 4.75 31.96 3.40
N MET A 287 5.89 32.04 2.72
CA MET A 287 6.64 33.27 2.50
C MET A 287 6.48 33.70 1.04
N ARG A 288 6.26 35.00 0.82
CA ARG A 288 6.06 35.58 -0.51
C ARG A 288 7.24 36.48 -0.84
N TYR A 289 7.97 36.16 -1.90
CA TYR A 289 9.10 36.94 -2.37
C TYR A 289 8.73 37.64 -3.67
N LYS A 290 8.96 38.95 -3.72
CA LYS A 290 8.84 39.73 -4.96
C LYS A 290 10.13 39.56 -5.74
N VAL A 291 10.05 39.01 -6.95
CA VAL A 291 11.20 38.98 -7.86
C VAL A 291 11.36 40.36 -8.47
N PRO A 292 12.56 40.97 -8.42
CA PRO A 292 12.82 42.21 -9.14
C PRO A 292 12.55 41.98 -10.63
N GLY A 293 11.69 42.83 -11.22
CA GLY A 293 11.47 42.79 -12.67
C GLY A 293 12.78 43.14 -13.39
N ARG A 294 13.12 42.36 -14.42
CA ARG A 294 14.13 42.74 -15.41
C ARG A 294 13.66 43.97 -16.19
#